data_AF-A0A212RAW2-F1
#
_entry.id   AF-A0A212RAW2-F1
#
_cell.length_a   1.000
_cell.length_b   1.000
_cell.length_c   1.000
_cell.angle_alpha   90.00
_cell.angle_beta   90.00
_cell.angle_gamma   90.00
#
_symmetry.space_group_name_H-M   'P 1'
#
loop_
_entity.id
_entity.type
_entity.pdbx_description
1 polymer ?
#
loop_
_entity_poly.entity_id
_entity_poly.type
_entity_poly.pdbx_seq_one_letter_code
_entity_poly.pdbx_strand_id
1 'polypeptide(L)'
;MIQASGSSAVMASKRARLADGAPWQKAALFCTPPWATRTLFRVVLPRLGVGPMLPNIVWEPCAGLGHMSKVIEEFATATFASDINDFGAPDVAAGLDACDHSEYWNAFVQGRPDWIITNPPFSPDPPLKSAAEMLPGFLHFARVGVALLCRLQWLETEERHALLSEFPPSLVAIFSERVPMCEGGYDPKCKSASAYAWFIWKRQEDGQWPRCLADGQFTAFLIPPGQKKAWFKPSDLLLAKRHVPGFVPPSVRRKEREAARKAVPPVTAHEIELELDGLKKAVEQYKRDYAAGRPVPPWFIAEFIQGGSS
;
A
#
# COMPACT_ATOMS: atom_id res chain seq x y z
N MET A 1 11.49 -20.22 -23.77
CA MET A 1 10.64 -19.10 -24.21
C MET A 1 9.64 -18.79 -23.12
N ILE A 2 9.71 -17.62 -22.47
CA ILE A 2 8.75 -17.21 -21.45
C ILE A 2 7.63 -16.44 -22.18
N GLN A 3 6.42 -17.00 -22.24
CA GLN A 3 5.25 -16.28 -22.73
C GLN A 3 4.90 -15.18 -21.71
N ALA A 4 5.14 -13.92 -22.08
CA ALA A 4 4.68 -12.78 -21.31
C ALA A 4 3.20 -12.54 -21.62
N SER A 5 2.30 -12.91 -20.69
CA SER A 5 0.91 -12.46 -20.74
C SER A 5 0.85 -11.01 -20.26
N GLY A 6 0.86 -10.05 -21.19
CA GLY A 6 0.69 -8.63 -20.86
C GLY A 6 -0.69 -8.38 -20.25
N SER A 7 -0.73 -7.87 -19.02
CA SER A 7 -1.95 -7.31 -18.43
C SER A 7 -2.08 -5.84 -18.83
N SER A 8 -3.25 -5.47 -19.34
CA SER A 8 -3.65 -4.12 -19.77
C SER A 8 -3.38 -3.06 -18.70
N ALA A 9 -3.08 -1.83 -19.15
CA ALA A 9 -2.89 -0.65 -18.30
C ALA A 9 -4.06 -0.50 -17.31
N VAL A 10 -3.73 -0.28 -16.04
CA VAL A 10 -4.71 -0.05 -14.99
C VAL A 10 -5.06 1.43 -15.02
N MET A 11 -6.25 1.76 -15.54
CA MET A 11 -6.83 3.08 -15.34
C MET A 11 -6.91 3.33 -13.83
N ALA A 12 -6.24 4.39 -13.36
CA ALA A 12 -6.30 4.87 -11.99
C ALA A 12 -7.67 5.50 -11.73
N SER A 13 -8.74 4.70 -11.83
CA SER A 13 -10.01 5.07 -11.22
C SER A 13 -9.77 5.09 -9.72
N LYS A 14 -9.98 6.25 -9.10
CA LYS A 14 -10.14 6.35 -7.65
C LYS A 14 -11.27 5.38 -7.29
N ARG A 15 -10.93 4.17 -6.84
CA ARG A 15 -11.92 3.27 -6.25
C ARG A 15 -12.62 4.06 -5.17
N ALA A 16 -13.95 3.99 -5.14
CA ALA A 16 -14.73 4.50 -4.02
C ALA A 16 -14.04 4.03 -2.72
N ARG A 17 -13.65 4.99 -1.87
CA ARG A 17 -13.18 4.70 -0.51
C ARG A 17 -14.26 3.80 0.10
N LEU A 18 -13.84 2.62 0.55
CA LEU A 18 -14.75 1.51 0.81
C LEU A 18 -15.52 1.69 2.14
N ALA A 19 -16.27 2.77 2.38
CA ALA A 19 -17.23 2.81 3.49
C ALA A 19 -18.41 3.79 3.37
N ASP A 20 -19.42 3.33 4.08
CA ASP A 20 -20.48 3.95 4.88
C ASP A 20 -20.04 4.92 6.03
N GLY A 21 -18.79 5.43 6.05
CA GLY A 21 -18.40 6.55 6.91
C GLY A 21 -17.66 6.27 8.24
N ALA A 22 -17.09 5.08 8.47
CA ALA A 22 -16.36 4.77 9.72
C ALA A 22 -14.94 5.39 9.84
N PRO A 23 -14.42 5.69 11.06
CA PRO A 23 -13.22 6.52 11.30
C PRO A 23 -11.88 5.96 10.79
N TRP A 24 -11.66 4.64 10.82
CA TRP A 24 -10.36 4.02 10.49
C TRP A 24 -10.00 4.09 9.00
N GLN A 25 -10.94 4.46 8.12
CA GLN A 25 -10.70 4.51 6.66
C GLN A 25 -9.95 5.73 6.15
N LYS A 26 -9.53 6.63 7.05
CA LYS A 26 -8.61 7.75 6.73
C LYS A 26 -7.19 7.49 7.22
N ALA A 27 -6.91 6.30 7.77
CA ALA A 27 -5.65 6.03 8.46
C ALA A 27 -4.57 5.38 7.58
N ALA A 28 -4.83 5.15 6.28
CA ALA A 28 -3.91 4.50 5.35
C ALA A 28 -3.34 3.15 5.86
N LEU A 29 -4.15 2.37 6.58
CA LEU A 29 -3.77 1.09 7.19
C LEU A 29 -3.70 -0.04 6.14
N PHE A 30 -2.54 -0.24 5.54
CA PHE A 30 -2.29 -1.34 4.59
C PHE A 30 -1.37 -2.39 5.22
N CYS A 31 -1.94 -3.52 5.65
CA CYS A 31 -1.15 -4.57 6.31
C CYS A 31 -0.19 -5.23 5.30
N THR A 32 1.11 -5.25 5.64
CA THR A 32 2.12 -5.90 4.81
C THR A 32 1.97 -7.42 4.86
N PRO A 33 1.91 -8.12 3.71
CA PRO A 33 1.88 -9.57 3.68
C PRO A 33 3.16 -10.15 4.32
N PRO A 34 3.07 -11.11 5.25
CA PRO A 34 4.23 -11.64 5.96
C PRO A 34 5.37 -12.11 5.06
N TRP A 35 5.04 -12.77 3.95
CA TRP A 35 6.03 -13.24 2.97
C TRP A 35 6.84 -12.09 2.32
N ALA A 36 6.26 -10.90 2.17
CA ALA A 36 6.94 -9.75 1.60
C ALA A 36 7.98 -9.18 2.59
N THR A 37 7.66 -9.18 3.89
CA THR A 37 8.63 -8.88 4.96
C THR A 37 9.72 -9.94 5.04
N ARG A 38 9.39 -11.24 4.99
CA ARG A 38 10.43 -12.30 4.96
C ARG A 38 11.36 -12.16 3.75
N THR A 39 10.85 -11.67 2.62
CA THR A 39 11.66 -11.41 1.43
C THR A 39 12.75 -10.35 1.68
N LEU A 40 12.46 -9.33 2.50
CA LEU A 40 13.47 -8.34 2.92
C LEU A 40 14.67 -9.06 3.55
N PHE A 41 14.43 -9.85 4.60
CA PHE A 41 15.48 -10.52 5.36
C PHE A 41 16.18 -11.65 4.58
N ARG A 42 15.42 -12.43 3.81
CA ARG A 42 15.95 -13.64 3.15
C ARG A 42 16.62 -13.37 1.81
N VAL A 43 16.24 -12.30 1.12
CA VAL A 43 16.63 -12.07 -0.28
C VAL A 43 17.28 -10.72 -0.49
N VAL A 44 16.75 -9.67 0.13
CA VAL A 44 17.17 -8.29 -0.13
C VAL A 44 18.37 -7.88 0.71
N LEU A 45 18.26 -7.97 2.05
CA LEU A 45 19.32 -7.60 2.99
C LEU A 45 20.66 -8.33 2.75
N PRO A 46 20.69 -9.62 2.37
CA PRO A 46 21.94 -10.31 2.00
C PRO A 46 22.69 -9.66 0.84
N ARG A 47 22.02 -8.92 -0.05
CA ARG A 47 22.69 -8.18 -1.16
C ARG A 47 23.47 -6.97 -0.69
N LEU A 48 23.21 -6.52 0.54
CA LEU A 48 23.93 -5.44 1.21
C LEU A 48 24.91 -5.97 2.26
N GLY A 49 25.24 -7.27 2.22
CA GLY A 49 26.12 -7.92 3.19
C GLY A 49 25.53 -8.05 4.59
N VAL A 50 24.20 -7.88 4.73
CA VAL A 50 23.51 -8.03 6.01
C VAL A 50 23.06 -9.47 6.18
N GLY A 51 23.46 -10.09 7.29
CA GLY A 51 23.10 -11.47 7.61
C GLY A 51 21.58 -11.68 7.74
N PRO A 52 21.09 -12.93 7.64
CA PRO A 52 19.66 -13.22 7.70
C PRO A 52 19.06 -13.01 9.09
N MET A 53 19.87 -13.06 10.14
CA MET A 53 19.49 -12.72 11.52
C MET A 53 20.16 -11.40 11.89
N LEU A 54 19.38 -10.47 12.40
CA LEU A 54 19.87 -9.20 12.90
C LEU A 54 20.11 -9.31 14.41
N PRO A 55 21.35 -9.27 14.90
CA PRO A 55 21.65 -9.20 16.34
C PRO A 55 21.33 -7.80 16.91
N ASN A 56 20.17 -7.26 16.54
CA ASN A 56 19.85 -5.85 16.57
C ASN A 56 18.45 -5.59 17.12
N ILE A 57 18.24 -4.34 17.52
CA ILE A 57 16.93 -3.81 17.89
C ILE A 57 16.31 -3.17 16.63
N VAL A 58 15.15 -3.68 16.22
CA VAL A 58 14.39 -3.15 15.08
C VAL A 58 13.19 -2.35 15.59
N TRP A 59 12.96 -1.18 14.99
CA TRP A 59 11.76 -0.38 15.18
C TRP A 59 10.87 -0.40 13.94
N GLU A 60 9.60 -0.71 14.12
CA GLU A 60 8.54 -0.51 13.12
C GLU A 60 7.60 0.62 13.57
N PRO A 61 7.81 1.86 13.10
CA PRO A 61 7.04 3.04 13.52
C PRO A 61 5.65 3.21 12.91
N CYS A 62 5.28 2.38 11.93
CA CYS A 62 3.95 2.41 11.28
C CYS A 62 3.35 1.01 11.29
N ALA A 63 3.34 0.40 12.47
CA ALA A 63 3.10 -1.02 12.64
C ALA A 63 1.65 -1.43 12.34
N GLY A 64 0.71 -0.49 12.44
CA GLY A 64 -0.72 -0.75 12.27
C GLY A 64 -1.20 -1.88 13.17
N LEU A 65 -1.48 -3.03 12.55
CA LEU A 65 -1.94 -4.25 13.22
C LEU A 65 -0.80 -5.25 13.56
N GLY A 66 0.47 -4.83 13.46
CA GLY A 66 1.66 -5.61 13.83
C GLY A 66 2.01 -6.77 12.89
N HIS A 67 1.54 -6.73 11.64
CA HIS A 67 1.73 -7.83 10.69
C HIS A 67 3.19 -7.99 10.26
N MET A 68 3.87 -6.89 9.98
CA MET A 68 5.29 -6.89 9.68
C MET A 68 6.10 -7.13 10.97
N SER A 69 5.66 -6.60 12.11
CA SER A 69 6.38 -6.71 13.40
C SER A 69 6.55 -8.16 13.82
N LYS A 70 5.48 -8.95 13.68
CA LYS A 70 5.48 -10.39 13.95
C LYS A 70 6.44 -11.17 13.06
N VAL A 71 6.74 -10.66 11.87
CA VAL A 71 7.74 -11.26 11.00
C VAL A 71 9.14 -10.78 11.34
N ILE A 72 9.31 -9.50 11.70
CA ILE A 72 10.60 -8.96 12.16
C ILE A 72 11.09 -9.73 13.40
N GLU A 73 10.18 -10.09 14.32
CA GLU A 73 10.48 -10.94 15.49
C GLU A 73 11.09 -12.31 15.13
N GLU A 74 10.91 -12.80 13.89
CA GLU A 74 11.55 -14.04 13.44
C GLU A 74 13.05 -13.86 13.12
N PHE A 75 13.51 -12.63 12.97
CA PHE A 75 14.86 -12.30 12.46
C PHE A 75 15.66 -11.38 13.37
N ALA A 76 15.01 -10.58 14.22
CA ALA A 76 15.65 -9.61 15.10
C ALA A 76 15.74 -10.08 16.55
N THR A 77 16.76 -9.62 17.28
CA THR A 77 16.86 -9.84 18.74
C THR A 77 15.68 -9.23 19.50
N ALA A 78 15.25 -8.03 19.08
CA ALA A 78 14.12 -7.35 19.65
C ALA A 78 13.40 -6.51 18.59
N THR A 79 12.08 -6.47 18.69
CA THR A 79 11.22 -5.64 17.83
C THR A 79 10.42 -4.71 18.72
N PHE A 80 10.52 -3.42 18.47
CA PHE A 80 9.61 -2.43 19.01
C PHE A 80 8.65 -2.00 17.90
N ALA A 81 7.35 -2.14 18.14
CA ALA A 81 6.29 -1.82 17.19
C ALA A 81 5.45 -0.67 17.74
N SER A 82 5.27 0.38 16.94
CA SER A 82 4.44 1.52 17.31
C SER A 82 3.62 2.02 16.14
N ASP A 83 2.56 2.76 16.44
CA ASP A 83 1.76 3.48 15.46
C ASP A 83 1.16 4.73 16.11
N ILE A 84 0.89 5.76 15.31
CA ILE A 84 0.23 6.97 15.79
C ILE A 84 -1.25 6.72 16.09
N ASN A 85 -1.86 5.72 15.44
CA ASN A 85 -3.25 5.36 15.66
C ASN A 85 -3.37 4.11 16.54
N ASP A 86 -4.41 4.07 17.37
CA ASP A 86 -4.82 2.85 18.06
C ASP A 86 -5.73 2.01 17.16
N PHE A 87 -5.18 0.90 16.63
CA PHE A 87 -5.95 -0.08 15.86
C PHE A 87 -6.34 -1.33 16.68
N GLY A 88 -6.14 -1.32 18.00
CA GLY A 88 -6.47 -2.41 18.90
C GLY A 88 -5.53 -3.62 18.81
N ALA A 89 -4.32 -3.45 18.28
CA ALA A 89 -3.30 -4.51 18.27
C ALA A 89 -2.60 -4.57 19.65
N PRO A 90 -2.63 -5.71 20.37
CA PRO A 90 -2.19 -5.78 21.76
C PRO A 90 -0.67 -5.62 21.94
N ASP A 91 0.09 -5.71 20.86
CA ASP A 91 1.55 -5.71 20.82
C ASP A 91 2.12 -4.55 19.98
N VAL A 92 1.31 -3.51 19.75
CA VAL A 92 1.71 -2.28 19.09
C VAL A 92 1.46 -1.10 20.04
N ALA A 93 2.49 -0.32 20.32
CA ALA A 93 2.35 0.90 21.12
C ALA A 93 1.66 1.99 20.29
N ALA A 94 0.42 2.32 20.67
CA ALA A 94 -0.39 3.33 19.98
C ALA A 94 -0.10 4.75 20.47
N GLY A 95 -0.46 5.75 19.64
CA GLY A 95 -0.38 7.16 19.97
C GLY A 95 1.00 7.78 19.81
N LEU A 96 1.96 7.08 19.19
CA LEU A 96 3.33 7.54 19.05
C LEU A 96 3.58 8.03 17.61
N ASP A 97 3.98 9.30 17.45
CA ASP A 97 4.26 9.90 16.15
C ASP A 97 5.66 9.51 15.67
N ALA A 98 5.80 8.86 14.51
CA ALA A 98 7.07 8.38 13.98
C ALA A 98 8.16 9.47 13.81
N CYS A 99 7.76 10.74 13.73
CA CYS A 99 8.65 11.89 13.64
C CYS A 99 8.92 12.59 14.99
N ASP A 100 8.21 12.24 16.06
CA ASP A 100 8.51 12.78 17.39
C ASP A 100 9.44 11.83 18.16
N HIS A 101 10.75 11.99 17.93
CA HIS A 101 11.76 11.12 18.55
C HIS A 101 11.86 11.26 20.08
N SER A 102 11.27 12.29 20.69
CA SER A 102 11.35 12.52 22.12
C SER A 102 10.54 11.49 22.92
N GLU A 103 9.44 10.99 22.34
CA GLU A 103 8.53 10.03 22.98
C GLU A 103 9.16 8.62 23.10
N TYR A 104 10.18 8.30 22.30
CA TYR A 104 10.73 6.95 22.17
C TYR A 104 11.99 6.69 23.00
N TRP A 105 12.58 7.74 23.60
CA TRP A 105 13.85 7.62 24.34
C TRP A 105 13.79 6.61 25.49
N ASN A 106 12.61 6.46 26.10
CA ASN A 106 12.39 5.53 27.22
C ASN A 106 12.14 4.08 26.78
N ALA A 107 11.70 3.84 25.54
CA ALA A 107 11.38 2.51 25.04
C ALA A 107 12.64 1.72 24.63
N PHE A 108 13.70 2.42 24.22
CA PHE A 108 14.97 1.81 23.82
C PHE A 108 16.00 1.91 24.95
N VAL A 109 16.43 0.77 25.51
CA VAL A 109 17.42 0.66 26.61
C VAL A 109 18.76 1.37 26.32
N GLN A 110 19.03 1.75 25.06
CA GLN A 110 20.20 2.50 24.60
C GLN A 110 19.86 3.69 23.67
N GLY A 111 18.62 4.18 23.73
CA GLY A 111 18.19 5.43 23.10
C GLY A 111 17.95 5.43 21.58
N ARG A 112 18.42 4.45 20.81
CA ARG A 112 18.20 4.36 19.34
C ARG A 112 18.10 2.91 18.83
N PRO A 113 17.22 2.62 17.86
CA PRO A 113 17.17 1.33 17.17
C PRO A 113 18.34 1.19 16.18
N ASP A 114 18.74 -0.04 15.92
CA ASP A 114 19.70 -0.32 14.86
C ASP A 114 19.07 -0.17 13.49
N TRP A 115 17.88 -0.75 13.33
CA TRP A 115 17.15 -0.73 12.09
C TRP A 115 15.78 -0.11 12.28
N ILE A 116 15.36 0.69 11.31
CA ILE A 116 13.97 1.11 11.17
C ILE A 116 13.43 0.40 9.95
N ILE A 117 12.43 -0.47 10.13
CA ILE A 117 11.84 -1.28 9.06
C ILE A 117 10.34 -1.09 9.12
N THR A 118 9.74 -0.50 8.08
CA THR A 118 8.31 -0.17 8.12
C THR A 118 7.67 -0.10 6.73
N ASN A 119 6.34 -0.18 6.71
CA ASN A 119 5.48 0.13 5.58
C ASN A 119 4.78 1.47 5.83
N PRO A 120 5.36 2.61 5.41
CA PRO A 120 4.80 3.93 5.68
C PRO A 120 3.47 4.16 4.92
N PRO A 121 2.62 5.10 5.36
CA PRO A 121 1.35 5.37 4.69
C PRO A 121 1.57 5.94 3.28
N PHE A 122 0.85 5.42 2.28
CA PHE A 122 1.07 5.77 0.86
C PHE A 122 0.44 7.09 0.42
N SER A 123 -0.63 7.52 1.09
CA SER A 123 -1.37 8.76 0.76
C SER A 123 -2.02 9.27 2.05
N PRO A 124 -1.21 9.79 2.98
CA PRO A 124 -1.70 10.19 4.29
C PRO A 124 -2.55 11.48 4.22
N ASP A 125 -3.65 11.50 4.96
CA ASP A 125 -4.34 12.73 5.33
C ASP A 125 -3.74 13.23 6.67
N PRO A 126 -3.54 14.54 6.91
CA PRO A 126 -3.04 15.04 8.19
C PRO A 126 -3.86 14.50 9.38
N PRO A 127 -3.23 14.14 10.52
CA PRO A 127 -1.83 14.40 10.90
C PRO A 127 -0.82 13.33 10.42
N LEU A 128 -1.23 12.35 9.61
CA LEU A 128 -0.30 11.33 9.12
C LEU A 128 0.78 11.96 8.22
N LYS A 129 2.02 11.50 8.38
CA LYS A 129 3.18 11.96 7.63
C LYS A 129 3.53 10.96 6.54
N SER A 130 4.01 11.46 5.41
CA SER A 130 4.46 10.63 4.29
C SER A 130 5.82 9.98 4.58
N ALA A 131 6.17 8.96 3.79
CA ALA A 131 7.51 8.36 3.82
C ALA A 131 8.63 9.40 3.60
N ALA A 132 8.37 10.43 2.78
CA ALA A 132 9.33 11.48 2.48
C ALA A 132 9.61 12.38 3.69
N GLU A 133 8.57 12.72 4.46
CA GLU A 133 8.70 13.53 5.69
C GLU A 133 9.40 12.77 6.82
N MET A 134 9.18 11.45 6.90
CA MET A 134 9.77 10.62 7.95
C MET A 134 11.24 10.23 7.69
N LEU A 135 11.64 10.08 6.42
CA LEU A 135 12.96 9.53 6.05
C LEU A 135 14.14 10.27 6.70
N PRO A 136 14.23 11.62 6.70
CA PRO A 136 15.37 12.31 7.32
C PRO A 136 15.51 12.00 8.82
N GLY A 137 14.39 11.95 9.55
CA GLY A 137 14.37 11.56 10.97
C GLY A 137 14.81 10.12 11.17
N PHE A 138 14.33 9.20 10.33
CA PHE A 138 14.74 7.80 10.37
C PHE A 138 16.24 7.62 10.11
N LEU A 139 16.82 8.34 9.14
CA LEU A 139 18.25 8.32 8.86
C LEU A 139 19.08 8.97 9.97
N HIS A 140 18.53 9.97 10.67
CA HIS A 140 19.16 10.52 11.85
C HIS A 140 19.19 9.51 13.02
N PHE A 141 18.09 8.78 13.21
CA PHE A 141 17.85 7.95 14.40
C PHE A 141 18.42 6.53 14.29
N ALA A 142 18.34 5.89 13.12
CA ALA A 142 18.81 4.52 12.93
C ALA A 142 20.35 4.39 13.01
N ARG A 143 20.83 3.42 13.80
CA ARG A 143 22.27 3.16 13.97
C ARG A 143 22.90 2.36 12.82
N VAL A 144 22.13 1.56 12.10
CA VAL A 144 22.63 0.64 11.06
C VAL A 144 21.92 0.87 9.73
N GLY A 145 20.59 0.89 9.70
CA GLY A 145 19.88 1.03 8.44
C GLY A 145 18.39 1.35 8.54
N VAL A 146 17.83 1.75 7.41
CA VAL A 146 16.40 2.04 7.23
C VAL A 146 15.91 1.24 6.03
N ALA A 147 14.77 0.55 6.16
CA ALA A 147 14.11 -0.14 5.07
C ALA A 147 12.62 0.24 5.01
N LEU A 148 12.23 0.89 3.91
CA LEU A 148 10.85 1.34 3.68
C LEU A 148 10.22 0.49 2.57
N LEU A 149 9.03 -0.06 2.83
CA LEU A 149 8.23 -0.71 1.79
C LEU A 149 7.30 0.32 1.16
N CYS A 150 7.63 0.80 -0.04
CA CYS A 150 6.84 1.82 -0.73
C CYS A 150 6.28 1.26 -2.05
N ARG A 151 5.23 1.92 -2.55
CA ARG A 151 4.81 1.73 -3.95
C ARG A 151 5.93 2.18 -4.87
N LEU A 152 6.10 1.52 -6.02
CA LEU A 152 7.19 1.85 -6.94
C LEU A 152 7.11 3.31 -7.43
N GLN A 153 5.90 3.87 -7.56
CA GLN A 153 5.68 5.29 -7.91
C GLN A 153 6.28 6.28 -6.89
N TRP A 154 6.75 5.83 -5.74
CA TRP A 154 7.45 6.70 -4.79
C TRP A 154 8.80 7.23 -5.32
N LEU A 155 9.32 6.65 -6.41
CA LEU A 155 10.46 7.21 -7.16
C LEU A 155 10.12 8.50 -7.93
N GLU A 156 8.84 8.83 -8.10
CA GLU A 156 8.38 9.90 -8.97
C GLU A 156 8.14 11.21 -8.19
N THR A 157 8.16 12.31 -8.96
CA THR A 157 8.06 13.75 -8.62
C THR A 157 9.36 14.49 -8.32
N GLU A 158 9.32 15.81 -8.48
CA GLU A 158 10.43 16.73 -8.22
C GLU A 158 10.89 16.68 -6.76
N GLU A 159 9.95 16.63 -5.81
CA GLU A 159 10.30 16.58 -4.38
C GLU A 159 10.98 15.26 -4.01
N ARG A 160 10.57 14.14 -4.63
CA ARG A 160 11.17 12.83 -4.38
C ARG A 160 12.51 12.70 -5.09
N HIS A 161 12.66 13.32 -6.26
CA HIS A 161 13.96 13.46 -6.90
C HIS A 161 14.94 14.20 -5.98
N ALA A 162 14.57 15.37 -5.47
CA ALA A 162 15.41 16.14 -4.56
C ALA A 162 15.77 15.35 -3.29
N LEU A 163 14.78 14.71 -2.64
CA LEU A 163 14.99 13.89 -1.44
C LEU A 163 15.94 12.71 -1.68
N LEU A 164 15.75 11.97 -2.79
CA LEU A 164 16.57 10.80 -3.11
C LEU A 164 17.96 11.20 -3.65
N SER A 165 18.12 12.40 -4.20
CA SER A 165 19.44 12.96 -4.53
C SER A 165 20.21 13.38 -3.27
N GLU A 166 19.53 13.93 -2.26
CA GLU A 166 20.12 14.26 -0.96
C GLU A 166 20.44 13.00 -0.13
N PHE A 167 19.49 12.04 -0.11
CA PHE A 167 19.58 10.79 0.63
C PHE A 167 19.44 9.59 -0.30
N PRO A 168 20.47 9.24 -1.09
CA PRO A 168 20.38 8.14 -2.05
C PRO A 168 20.27 6.79 -1.35
N PRO A 169 19.32 5.93 -1.74
CA PRO A 169 19.20 4.59 -1.18
C PRO A 169 20.40 3.73 -1.58
N SER A 170 20.88 2.91 -0.65
CA SER A 170 21.88 1.86 -0.93
C SER A 170 21.36 0.86 -1.97
N LEU A 171 20.06 0.56 -1.92
CA LEU A 171 19.41 -0.39 -2.81
C LEU A 171 17.92 -0.09 -2.91
N VAL A 172 17.39 -0.13 -4.13
CA VAL A 172 15.94 -0.23 -4.40
C VAL A 172 15.66 -1.63 -4.93
N ALA A 173 15.02 -2.47 -4.11
CA ALA A 173 14.69 -3.84 -4.44
C ALA A 173 13.21 -3.97 -4.87
N ILE A 174 12.99 -4.11 -6.17
CA ILE A 174 11.67 -4.06 -6.81
C ILE A 174 11.08 -5.46 -6.87
N PHE A 175 9.85 -5.64 -6.37
CA PHE A 175 9.16 -6.91 -6.51
C PHE A 175 8.71 -7.14 -7.97
N SER A 176 9.19 -8.23 -8.58
CA SER A 176 8.69 -8.67 -9.89
C SER A 176 7.28 -9.28 -9.78
N GLU A 177 6.95 -9.91 -8.65
CA GLU A 177 5.59 -10.36 -8.35
C GLU A 177 4.79 -9.29 -7.59
N ARG A 178 3.46 -9.30 -7.72
CA ARG A 178 2.63 -8.31 -7.02
C ARG A 178 2.57 -8.61 -5.52
N VAL A 179 2.67 -7.57 -4.70
CA VAL A 179 2.49 -7.61 -3.24
C VAL A 179 1.12 -7.03 -2.91
N PRO A 180 0.03 -7.81 -2.98
CA PRO A 180 -1.30 -7.28 -2.76
C PRO A 180 -1.50 -6.92 -1.30
N MET A 181 -1.76 -5.63 -1.05
CA MET A 181 -2.19 -5.10 0.24
C MET A 181 -3.64 -4.62 0.12
N CYS A 182 -4.39 -4.78 1.20
CA CYS A 182 -5.73 -4.23 1.35
C CYS A 182 -5.80 -3.36 2.59
N GLU A 183 -6.71 -2.40 2.56
CA GLU A 183 -6.91 -1.48 3.67
C GLU A 183 -7.71 -2.14 4.80
N GLY A 184 -7.29 -1.93 6.05
CA GLY A 184 -8.00 -2.37 7.25
C GLY A 184 -7.70 -3.79 7.75
N GLY A 185 -6.89 -4.57 7.02
CA GLY A 185 -6.54 -5.93 7.44
C GLY A 185 -5.72 -6.68 6.41
N TYR A 186 -5.53 -7.98 6.65
CA TYR A 186 -4.76 -8.87 5.77
C TYR A 186 -5.64 -9.94 5.11
N ASP A 187 -5.63 -9.96 3.78
CA ASP A 187 -6.25 -11.02 2.98
C ASP A 187 -5.18 -11.77 2.15
N PRO A 188 -4.83 -13.02 2.51
CA PRO A 188 -3.85 -13.84 1.79
C PRO A 188 -4.20 -14.09 0.31
N LYS A 189 -5.49 -13.98 -0.04
CA LYS A 189 -6.06 -14.18 -1.38
C LYS A 189 -6.33 -12.85 -2.10
N CYS A 190 -5.91 -11.74 -1.52
CA CYS A 190 -6.00 -10.42 -2.13
C CYS A 190 -5.27 -10.40 -3.48
N LYS A 191 -5.79 -9.59 -4.40
CA LYS A 191 -5.16 -9.29 -5.68
C LYS A 191 -5.11 -7.78 -5.85
N SER A 192 -3.96 -7.25 -6.22
CA SER A 192 -3.75 -5.85 -6.54
C SER A 192 -2.79 -5.75 -7.71
N ALA A 193 -2.93 -4.70 -8.51
CA ALA A 193 -2.03 -4.38 -9.59
C ALA A 193 -0.87 -3.46 -9.17
N SER A 194 -0.87 -2.99 -7.92
CA SER A 194 0.18 -2.10 -7.39
C SER A 194 1.55 -2.79 -7.38
N ALA A 195 2.55 -2.07 -7.89
CA ALA A 195 3.95 -2.45 -7.80
C ALA A 195 4.56 -1.88 -6.52
N TYR A 196 5.42 -2.66 -5.88
CA TYR A 196 6.07 -2.32 -4.61
C TYR A 196 7.56 -2.57 -4.71
N ALA A 197 8.33 -1.82 -3.94
CA ALA A 197 9.76 -2.01 -3.77
C ALA A 197 10.16 -1.75 -2.31
N TRP A 198 11.18 -2.46 -1.86
CA TRP A 198 11.92 -2.06 -0.68
C TRP A 198 12.94 -0.99 -1.05
N PHE A 199 12.96 0.11 -0.31
CA PHE A 199 13.95 1.17 -0.39
C PHE A 199 14.83 1.07 0.86
N ILE A 200 16.12 0.83 0.67
CA ILE A 200 17.02 0.49 1.76
C ILE A 200 18.18 1.46 1.80
N TRP A 201 18.43 2.01 2.98
CA TRP A 201 19.64 2.73 3.35
C TRP A 201 20.37 1.90 4.39
N LYS A 202 21.65 1.62 4.15
CA LYS A 202 22.54 0.97 5.10
C LYS A 202 23.76 1.85 5.27
N ARG A 203 24.16 2.09 6.52
CA ARG A 203 25.43 2.75 6.79
C ARG A 203 26.59 1.91 6.26
N GLN A 204 27.58 2.61 5.71
CA GLN A 204 28.85 2.03 5.30
C GLN A 204 29.68 1.68 6.54
N GLU A 205 30.80 0.98 6.35
CA GLU A 205 31.69 0.58 7.45
C GLU A 205 32.27 1.79 8.20
N ASP A 206 32.40 2.94 7.53
CA ASP A 206 32.80 4.22 8.12
C ASP A 206 31.68 4.92 8.94
N GLY A 207 30.52 4.28 9.06
CA GLY A 207 29.35 4.80 9.76
C GLY A 207 28.55 5.85 8.99
N GLN A 208 28.97 6.23 7.77
CA GLN A 208 28.27 7.23 6.96
C GLN A 208 27.12 6.61 6.16
N TRP A 209 26.11 7.41 5.86
CA TRP A 209 25.10 7.04 4.87
C TRP A 209 25.70 7.03 3.45
N PRO A 210 25.11 6.27 2.51
CA PRO A 210 25.53 6.31 1.11
C PRO A 210 25.59 7.75 0.61
N ARG A 211 26.72 8.10 -0.02
CA ARG A 211 26.86 9.36 -0.73
C ARG A 211 26.44 9.17 -2.18
N CYS A 212 25.83 10.20 -2.75
CA CYS A 212 25.43 10.21 -4.14
C CYS A 212 26.67 10.12 -5.03
N LEU A 213 26.74 9.11 -5.90
CA LEU A 213 27.84 8.96 -6.87
C LEU A 213 27.65 9.90 -8.07
N ALA A 214 26.39 10.20 -8.41
CA ALA A 214 25.96 11.19 -9.40
C ALA A 214 24.44 11.41 -9.25
N ASP A 215 23.96 12.60 -9.61
CA ASP A 215 22.58 13.04 -9.39
C ASP A 215 21.53 12.01 -9.88
N GLY A 216 20.58 11.68 -9.01
CA GLY A 216 19.51 10.71 -9.29
C GLY A 216 19.93 9.24 -9.41
N GLN A 217 21.18 8.85 -9.11
CA GLN A 217 21.63 7.46 -9.25
C GLN A 217 21.49 6.64 -7.96
N PHE A 218 21.03 5.39 -8.13
CA PHE A 218 20.98 4.38 -7.07
C PHE A 218 21.14 2.97 -7.64
N THR A 219 21.43 2.00 -6.78
CA THR A 219 21.48 0.59 -7.17
C THR A 219 20.07 -0.01 -7.15
N ALA A 220 19.68 -0.72 -8.21
CA ALA A 220 18.41 -1.43 -8.29
C ALA A 220 18.60 -2.95 -8.32
N PHE A 221 17.65 -3.67 -7.73
CA PHE A 221 17.60 -5.13 -7.78
C PHE A 221 16.18 -5.60 -8.06
N LEU A 222 16.00 -6.43 -9.09
CA LEU A 222 14.72 -7.09 -9.34
C LEU A 222 14.62 -8.35 -8.47
N ILE A 223 13.76 -8.31 -7.46
CA ILE A 223 13.41 -9.48 -6.65
C ILE A 223 12.72 -10.49 -7.57
N PRO A 224 13.22 -11.73 -7.70
CA PRO A 224 12.67 -12.72 -8.62
C PRO A 224 11.27 -13.16 -8.19
N PRO A 225 10.40 -13.61 -9.12
CA PRO A 225 9.06 -14.10 -8.77
C PRO A 225 9.11 -15.36 -7.89
N GLY A 226 8.01 -15.66 -7.20
CA GLY A 226 7.88 -16.88 -6.40
C GLY A 226 8.26 -16.71 -4.92
N GLN A 227 8.52 -15.50 -4.44
CA GLN A 227 8.80 -15.22 -3.04
C GLN A 227 7.58 -15.50 -2.16
N LYS A 228 6.37 -15.21 -2.64
CA LYS A 228 5.14 -15.62 -1.94
C LYS A 228 5.08 -17.13 -1.73
N LYS A 229 5.42 -17.92 -2.75
CA LYS A 229 5.45 -19.39 -2.63
C LYS A 229 6.56 -19.85 -1.69
N ALA A 230 7.73 -19.22 -1.73
CA ALA A 230 8.88 -19.59 -0.93
C ALA A 230 8.73 -19.23 0.56
N TRP A 231 8.11 -18.09 0.87
CA TRP A 231 8.15 -17.50 2.22
C TRP A 231 6.79 -17.37 2.92
N PHE A 232 5.69 -17.75 2.27
CA PHE A 232 4.41 -17.90 2.97
C PHE A 232 4.48 -19.07 3.95
N LYS A 233 4.02 -18.85 5.18
CA LYS A 233 3.84 -19.90 6.18
C LYS A 233 2.34 -20.11 6.46
N PRO A 234 1.87 -21.35 6.68
CA PRO A 234 0.48 -21.59 7.09
C PRO A 234 0.07 -20.81 8.36
N SER A 235 1.00 -20.57 9.27
CA SER A 235 0.79 -19.76 10.47
C SER A 235 0.44 -18.30 10.17
N ASP A 236 0.79 -17.78 8.99
CA ASP A 236 0.45 -16.41 8.56
C ASP A 236 -1.07 -16.22 8.47
N LEU A 237 -1.85 -17.30 8.34
CA LEU A 237 -3.32 -17.24 8.37
C LEU A 237 -3.86 -16.77 9.72
N LEU A 238 -3.10 -16.89 10.80
CA LEU A 238 -3.48 -16.33 12.11
C LEU A 238 -3.45 -14.80 12.08
N LEU A 239 -2.55 -14.20 11.31
CA LEU A 239 -2.49 -12.74 11.16
C LEU A 239 -3.68 -12.19 10.39
N ALA A 240 -4.31 -13.00 9.51
CA ALA A 240 -5.55 -12.60 8.83
C ALA A 240 -6.73 -12.37 9.80
N LYS A 241 -6.62 -12.81 11.06
CA LYS A 241 -7.58 -12.51 12.13
C LYS A 241 -7.38 -11.12 12.75
N ARG A 242 -6.23 -10.47 12.52
CA ARG A 242 -5.96 -9.09 12.94
C ARG A 242 -6.51 -8.15 11.88
N HIS A 243 -7.63 -7.52 12.18
CA HIS A 243 -8.26 -6.55 11.30
C HIS A 243 -9.07 -5.54 12.12
N VAL A 244 -9.34 -4.38 11.54
CA VAL A 244 -10.22 -3.39 12.15
C VAL A 244 -11.67 -3.90 12.19
N PRO A 245 -12.53 -3.38 13.07
CA PRO A 245 -13.96 -3.69 13.06
C PRO A 245 -14.58 -3.47 11.67
N GLY A 246 -15.53 -4.31 11.28
CA GLY A 246 -16.20 -4.20 9.98
C GLY A 246 -15.34 -4.53 8.74
N PHE A 247 -14.07 -4.92 8.91
CA PHE A 247 -13.26 -5.38 7.80
C PHE A 247 -13.85 -6.65 7.18
N VAL A 248 -14.06 -6.62 5.86
CA VAL A 248 -14.43 -7.80 5.07
C VAL A 248 -13.35 -8.00 4.01
N PRO A 249 -12.68 -9.17 3.99
CA PRO A 249 -11.60 -9.44 3.04
C PRO A 249 -12.02 -9.19 1.58
N PRO A 250 -11.19 -8.52 0.76
CA PRO A 250 -11.51 -8.25 -0.64
C PRO A 250 -11.83 -9.51 -1.45
N SER A 251 -11.21 -10.65 -1.14
CA SER A 251 -11.50 -11.92 -1.80
C SER A 251 -12.90 -12.46 -1.49
N VAL A 252 -13.45 -12.16 -0.31
CA VAL A 252 -14.83 -12.49 0.06
C VAL A 252 -15.80 -11.58 -0.71
N ARG A 253 -15.59 -10.25 -0.64
CA ARG A 253 -16.40 -9.28 -1.40
C ARG A 253 -16.42 -9.58 -2.89
N ARG A 254 -15.29 -10.00 -3.46
CA ARG A 254 -15.21 -10.39 -4.88
C ARG A 254 -16.11 -11.59 -5.18
N LYS A 255 -16.07 -12.63 -4.34
CA LYS A 255 -16.93 -13.82 -4.49
C LYS A 255 -18.40 -13.46 -4.37
N GLU A 256 -18.76 -12.60 -3.42
CA GLU A 256 -20.14 -12.13 -3.24
C GLU A 256 -20.62 -11.36 -4.47
N ARG A 257 -19.80 -10.45 -5.02
CA ARG A 257 -20.12 -9.74 -6.27
C ARG A 257 -20.25 -10.67 -7.46
N GLU A 258 -19.36 -11.66 -7.58
CA GLU A 258 -19.43 -12.68 -8.63
C GLU A 258 -20.70 -13.53 -8.51
N ALA A 259 -21.11 -13.89 -7.29
CA ALA A 259 -22.35 -14.61 -7.02
C ALA A 259 -23.59 -13.75 -7.32
N ALA A 260 -23.60 -12.49 -6.88
CA ALA A 260 -24.68 -11.54 -7.16
C ALA A 260 -24.84 -11.32 -8.67
N ARG A 261 -23.74 -11.15 -9.42
CA ARG A 261 -23.77 -11.00 -10.88
C ARG A 261 -24.33 -12.25 -11.58
N LYS A 262 -24.10 -13.45 -11.02
CA LYS A 262 -24.67 -14.70 -11.56
C LYS A 262 -26.14 -14.90 -11.18
N ALA A 263 -26.59 -14.29 -10.09
CA ALA A 263 -27.98 -14.37 -9.62
C ALA A 263 -28.92 -13.39 -10.35
N VAL A 264 -28.37 -12.32 -10.94
CA VAL A 264 -29.14 -11.45 -11.85
C VAL A 264 -29.45 -12.26 -13.11
N PRO A 265 -30.74 -12.53 -13.43
CA PRO A 265 -31.08 -13.23 -14.65
C PRO A 265 -30.56 -12.44 -15.87
N PRO A 266 -30.07 -13.11 -16.92
CA PRO A 266 -29.66 -12.41 -18.12
C PRO A 266 -30.84 -11.62 -18.67
N VAL A 267 -30.68 -10.30 -18.78
CA VAL A 267 -31.65 -9.46 -19.50
C VAL A 267 -31.74 -10.00 -20.92
N THR A 268 -32.94 -10.37 -21.34
CA THR A 268 -33.16 -10.91 -22.67
C THR A 268 -32.91 -9.83 -23.71
N ALA A 269 -32.53 -10.22 -24.94
CA ALA A 269 -32.39 -9.25 -26.03
C ALA A 269 -33.66 -8.41 -26.25
N HIS A 270 -34.83 -9.01 -26.00
CA HIS A 270 -36.13 -8.34 -26.06
C HIS A 270 -36.32 -7.26 -24.99
N GLU A 271 -35.90 -7.53 -23.75
CA GLU A 271 -35.98 -6.54 -22.66
C GLU A 271 -35.02 -5.37 -22.92
N ILE A 272 -33.83 -5.63 -23.46
CA ILE A 272 -32.89 -4.57 -23.88
C ILE A 272 -33.48 -3.72 -25.01
N GLU A 273 -34.11 -4.34 -26.00
CA GLU A 273 -34.78 -3.64 -27.09
C GLU A 273 -35.92 -2.74 -26.60
N LEU A 274 -36.76 -3.25 -25.68
CA LEU A 274 -37.84 -2.47 -25.06
C LEU A 274 -37.31 -1.26 -24.28
N GLU A 275 -36.21 -1.43 -23.55
CA GLU A 275 -35.57 -0.37 -22.76
C GLU A 275 -34.94 0.71 -23.68
N LEU A 276 -34.24 0.27 -24.74
CA LEU A 276 -33.68 1.16 -25.77
C LEU A 276 -34.76 1.93 -26.52
N ASP A 277 -35.88 1.29 -26.86
CA ASP A 277 -37.00 1.97 -27.51
C ASP A 277 -37.70 2.97 -26.59
N GLY A 278 -37.79 2.66 -25.29
CA GLY A 278 -38.22 3.61 -24.26
C GLY A 278 -37.33 4.86 -24.20
N LEU A 279 -36.01 4.65 -24.17
CA LEU A 279 -35.01 5.71 -24.20
C LEU A 279 -35.09 6.56 -25.48
N LYS A 280 -35.19 5.94 -26.66
CA LYS A 280 -35.35 6.67 -27.93
C LYS A 280 -36.61 7.52 -27.93
N LYS A 281 -37.74 6.99 -27.45
CA LYS A 281 -39.01 7.75 -27.34
C LYS A 281 -38.87 8.93 -26.38
N ALA A 282 -38.20 8.75 -25.24
CA ALA A 282 -37.94 9.83 -24.30
C ALA A 282 -37.06 10.93 -24.90
N VAL A 283 -36.01 10.56 -25.65
CA VAL A 283 -35.13 11.51 -26.35
C VAL A 283 -35.89 12.29 -27.43
N GLU A 284 -36.73 11.63 -28.22
CA GLU A 284 -37.53 12.30 -29.26
C GLU A 284 -38.59 13.22 -28.66
N GLN A 285 -39.23 12.81 -27.56
CA GLN A 285 -40.17 13.67 -26.84
C GLN A 285 -39.47 14.92 -26.28
N TYR A 286 -38.29 14.76 -25.70
CA TYR A 286 -37.46 15.88 -25.24
C TYR A 286 -37.13 16.86 -26.36
N LYS A 287 -36.68 16.37 -27.53
CA LYS A 287 -36.38 17.23 -28.69
C LYS A 287 -37.59 18.06 -29.14
N ARG A 288 -38.80 17.47 -29.12
CA ARG A 288 -40.05 18.17 -29.46
C ARG A 288 -40.41 19.23 -28.43
N ASP A 289 -40.29 18.93 -27.16
CA ASP A 289 -40.61 19.85 -26.07
C ASP A 289 -39.65 21.05 -26.05
N TYR A 290 -38.35 20.79 -26.26
CA TYR A 290 -37.34 21.82 -26.41
C TYR A 290 -37.61 22.74 -27.62
N ALA A 291 -37.90 22.16 -28.80
CA ALA A 291 -38.22 22.94 -30.01
C ALA A 291 -39.51 23.77 -29.88
N ALA A 292 -40.46 23.33 -29.04
CA ALA A 292 -41.71 24.04 -28.77
C ALA A 292 -41.60 25.07 -27.63
N GLY A 293 -40.41 25.29 -27.06
CA GLY A 293 -40.20 26.21 -25.94
C GLY A 293 -40.88 25.79 -24.64
N ARG A 294 -41.25 24.51 -24.51
CA ARG A 294 -41.85 23.97 -23.27
C ARG A 294 -40.75 23.79 -22.20
N PRO A 295 -41.06 24.02 -20.92
CA PRO A 295 -40.10 23.82 -19.84
C PRO A 295 -39.70 22.33 -19.78
N VAL A 296 -38.41 22.06 -19.99
CA VAL A 296 -37.84 20.72 -19.88
C VAL A 296 -37.22 20.52 -18.48
N PRO A 297 -37.40 19.34 -17.84
CA PRO A 297 -36.86 19.11 -16.51
C PRO A 297 -35.32 19.18 -16.46
N PRO A 298 -34.72 19.84 -15.44
CA PRO A 298 -33.26 20.05 -15.36
C PRO A 298 -32.42 18.77 -15.36
N TRP A 299 -32.97 17.66 -14.87
CA TRP A 299 -32.26 16.38 -14.75
C TRP A 299 -32.02 15.69 -16.12
N PHE A 300 -32.73 16.07 -17.18
CA PHE A 300 -32.57 15.46 -18.50
C PHE A 300 -31.25 15.88 -19.22
N ILE A 301 -30.68 17.03 -18.84
CA ILE A 301 -29.42 17.57 -19.39
C ILE A 301 -28.19 16.94 -18.69
N ALA A 302 -28.35 16.46 -17.45
CA ALA A 302 -27.24 16.01 -16.62
C ALA A 302 -26.69 14.62 -17.01
N GLU A 303 -27.52 13.71 -17.53
CA GLU A 303 -27.08 12.34 -17.85
C GLU A 303 -26.46 12.18 -19.26
N PHE A 304 -26.68 13.11 -20.19
CA PHE A 304 -26.21 12.96 -21.57
C PHE A 304 -24.90 13.69 -21.91
N ILE A 305 -24.45 14.64 -21.09
CA ILE A 305 -23.19 15.38 -21.35
C ILE A 305 -21.95 14.62 -20.83
N GLN A 306 -22.09 13.67 -19.90
CA GLN A 306 -20.93 12.93 -19.37
C GLN A 306 -20.51 11.67 -20.17
N GLY A 307 -21.19 11.36 -21.27
CA GLY A 307 -20.89 10.19 -22.11
C GLY A 307 -20.05 10.45 -23.37
N GLY A 308 -19.66 11.70 -23.64
CA GLY A 308 -19.05 12.05 -24.92
C GLY A 308 -18.14 13.25 -24.85
N SER A 309 -16.95 13.11 -24.25
CA SER A 309 -15.73 13.82 -24.61
C SER A 309 -14.54 13.19 -23.89
N SER A 310 -13.67 12.55 -24.68
CA SER A 310 -12.23 12.26 -24.46
C SER A 310 -11.78 11.72 -23.10
#